data_AF-A0A540MPP0-F1
#
_entry.id   AF-A0A540MPP0-F1
#
_cell.length_a   1.000
_cell.length_b   1.000
_cell.length_c   1.000
_cell.angle_alpha   90.00
_cell.angle_beta   90.00
_cell.angle_gamma   90.00
#
_symmetry.space_group_name_H-M   'P 1'
#
loop_
_entity.id
_entity.type
_entity.pdbx_description
1 polymer ?
#
loop_
_entity_poly.entity_id
_entity_poly.type
_entity_poly.pdbx_seq_one_letter_code
_entity_poly.pdbx_strand_id
1 'polypeptide(L)'
;MVEALRDIADQLNKKDWNFSDPCSNIPTFSTPHTDQYNNTLVCNCSFPGKVCHIQSMWLVGQDLDGVLPPALVKLPYLKEVNLGQNYLSGSIPFEWTSTKLESLVLSVNKLSGPIPGYLGIITTLRALYALNFSS
;
A
#
# COMPACT_ATOMS: atom_id res chain seq x y z
N MET A 1 4.13 13.54 4.19
CA MET A 1 4.29 12.49 3.17
C MET A 1 5.49 11.59 3.49
N VAL A 2 6.72 12.14 3.61
CA VAL A 2 7.93 11.34 3.91
C VAL A 2 7.82 10.55 5.22
N GLU A 3 7.38 11.15 6.32
CA GLU A 3 7.22 10.41 7.58
C GLU A 3 6.19 9.27 7.47
N ALA A 4 5.08 9.48 6.75
CA ALA A 4 4.11 8.42 6.48
C ALA A 4 4.75 7.25 5.73
N LEU A 5 5.61 7.54 4.74
CA LEU A 5 6.32 6.49 3.99
C LEU A 5 7.32 5.74 4.86
N ARG A 6 7.99 6.40 5.82
CA ARG A 6 8.87 5.71 6.78
C ARG A 6 8.10 4.73 7.63
N ASP A 7 6.98 5.17 8.21
CA ASP A 7 6.12 4.29 9.00
C ASP A 7 5.61 3.10 8.18
N ILE A 8 5.21 3.35 6.92
CA ILE A 8 4.76 2.31 5.99
C ILE A 8 5.91 1.34 5.67
N ALA A 9 7.11 1.85 5.39
CA ALA A 9 8.29 1.04 5.11
C ALA A 9 8.64 0.11 6.27
N ASP A 10 8.68 0.64 7.48
CA ASP A 10 8.97 -0.11 8.69
C ASP A 10 7.93 -1.22 8.92
N GLN A 11 6.64 -0.91 8.72
CA GLN A 11 5.55 -1.86 8.87
C GLN A 11 5.55 -2.95 7.79
N LEU A 12 5.95 -2.61 6.56
CA LEU A 12 6.16 -3.57 5.48
C LEU A 12 7.48 -4.36 5.62
N ASN A 13 8.33 -4.02 6.61
CA ASN A 13 9.70 -4.49 6.78
C ASN A 13 10.62 -4.23 5.57
N LYS A 14 10.38 -3.12 4.86
CA LYS A 14 11.19 -2.70 3.70
C LYS A 14 12.29 -1.74 4.16
N LYS A 15 13.54 -2.22 4.21
CA LYS A 15 14.68 -1.48 4.80
C LYS A 15 15.47 -0.61 3.83
N ASP A 16 15.32 -0.87 2.54
CA ASP A 16 16.08 -0.29 1.43
C ASP A 16 15.28 0.76 0.65
N TRP A 17 14.19 1.28 1.23
CA TRP A 17 13.38 2.31 0.56
C TRP A 17 14.08 3.66 0.58
N ASN A 18 14.29 4.25 -0.61
CA ASN A 18 14.72 5.64 -0.72
C ASN A 18 13.54 6.62 -0.53
N PHE A 19 13.70 7.57 0.37
CA PHE A 19 12.69 8.58 0.70
C PHE A 19 13.00 9.99 0.17
N SER A 20 14.10 10.15 -0.59
CA SER A 20 14.63 11.48 -0.99
C SER A 20 13.68 12.25 -1.90
N ASP A 21 12.99 11.56 -2.82
CA ASP A 21 11.89 12.13 -3.60
C ASP A 21 10.90 11.02 -4.02
N PRO A 22 9.87 10.75 -3.21
CA PRO A 22 8.93 9.67 -3.47
C PRO A 22 8.01 9.91 -4.68
N CYS A 23 8.03 11.12 -5.27
CA CYS A 23 7.21 11.49 -6.43
C CYS A 23 8.03 11.75 -7.70
N SER A 24 9.35 11.50 -7.67
CA SER A 24 10.23 11.64 -8.84
C SER A 24 10.06 10.56 -9.91
N ASN A 25 9.16 9.59 -9.71
CA ASN A 25 9.00 8.39 -10.54
C ASN A 25 10.30 7.57 -10.73
N ILE A 26 11.31 7.77 -9.89
CA ILE A 26 12.50 6.93 -9.86
C ILE A 26 12.12 5.67 -9.05
N PRO A 27 12.12 4.46 -9.64
CA PRO A 27 11.79 3.26 -8.91
C PRO A 27 12.92 2.91 -7.95
N THR A 28 12.79 3.40 -6.72
CA THR A 28 13.78 3.17 -5.64
C THR A 28 13.35 2.08 -4.67
N PHE A 29 12.24 1.41 -4.97
CA PHE A 29 11.62 0.38 -4.12
C PHE A 29 11.84 -1.03 -4.70
N SER A 30 12.28 -1.15 -5.95
CA SER A 30 12.47 -2.43 -6.64
C SER A 30 13.58 -3.26 -6.00
N THR A 31 13.22 -4.42 -5.45
CA THR A 31 14.19 -5.49 -5.22
C THR A 31 14.69 -6.03 -6.57
N PRO A 32 15.92 -6.57 -6.67
CA PRO A 32 16.58 -6.87 -7.95
C PRO A 32 15.94 -7.99 -8.78
N HIS A 33 14.78 -8.54 -8.40
CA HIS A 33 14.36 -9.85 -8.89
C HIS A 33 13.35 -9.91 -10.03
N THR A 34 12.63 -8.86 -10.44
CA THR A 34 11.75 -9.03 -11.62
C THR A 34 11.47 -7.75 -12.42
N ASP A 35 11.77 -7.80 -13.73
CA ASP A 35 11.18 -6.95 -14.77
C ASP A 35 9.69 -7.29 -15.03
N GLN A 36 9.05 -8.07 -14.14
CA GLN A 36 7.73 -8.66 -14.33
C GLN A 36 6.60 -7.76 -13.84
N TYR A 37 6.86 -6.92 -12.82
CA TYR A 37 5.85 -6.08 -12.20
C TYR A 37 6.26 -4.61 -12.24
N ASN A 38 5.34 -3.75 -12.67
CA ASN A 38 5.54 -2.31 -12.65
C ASN A 38 5.24 -1.77 -11.24
N ASN A 39 6.22 -1.91 -10.34
CA ASN A 39 6.16 -1.33 -9.01
C ASN A 39 6.33 0.18 -9.11
N THR A 40 5.48 0.94 -8.43
CA THR A 40 5.53 2.41 -8.46
C THR A 40 4.72 3.06 -7.35
N LEU A 41 5.13 4.29 -7.00
CA LEU A 41 4.29 5.24 -6.31
C LEU A 41 3.80 6.26 -7.35
N VAL A 42 2.49 6.31 -7.58
CA VAL A 42 1.91 7.32 -8.46
C VAL A 42 1.53 8.52 -7.63
N CYS A 43 2.11 9.68 -7.95
CA CYS A 43 1.77 10.95 -7.32
C CYS A 43 0.91 11.83 -8.22
N ASN A 44 0.03 12.61 -7.58
CA ASN A 44 -0.65 13.74 -8.20
C ASN A 44 -0.07 15.04 -7.65
N CYS A 45 0.57 15.80 -8.53
CA CYS A 45 1.21 17.08 -8.25
C CYS A 45 0.39 18.28 -8.76
N SER A 46 -0.85 18.06 -9.20
CA SER A 46 -1.75 19.11 -9.70
C SER A 46 -2.40 19.93 -8.59
N PHE A 47 -2.04 19.69 -7.32
CA PHE A 47 -2.56 20.46 -6.19
C PHE A 47 -1.92 21.85 -6.12
N PRO A 48 -2.67 22.85 -5.61
CA PRO A 48 -2.14 24.20 -5.39
C PRO A 48 -0.84 24.19 -4.59
N GLY A 49 0.08 25.10 -4.92
CA GLY A 49 1.35 25.24 -4.21
C GLY A 49 2.42 24.20 -4.60
N LYS A 50 2.25 23.49 -5.72
CA LYS A 50 3.18 22.44 -6.21
C LYS A 50 3.37 21.30 -5.19
N VAL A 51 2.34 21.02 -4.40
CA VAL A 51 2.35 19.91 -3.45
C VAL A 51 1.95 18.63 -4.19
N CYS A 52 2.76 17.59 -4.05
CA CYS A 52 2.45 16.27 -4.56
C CYS A 52 1.85 15.39 -3.46
N HIS A 53 0.87 14.58 -3.83
CA HIS A 53 0.31 13.55 -2.96
C HIS A 53 0.31 12.20 -3.65
N ILE A 54 0.65 11.15 -2.91
CA ILE A 54 0.56 9.77 -3.40
C ILE A 54 -0.92 9.42 -3.58
N GLN A 55 -1.26 8.93 -4.78
CA GLN A 55 -2.59 8.43 -5.13
C GLN A 55 -2.61 6.91 -5.26
N SER A 56 -1.54 6.30 -5.76
CA SER A 56 -1.44 4.85 -5.92
C SER A 56 -0.12 4.31 -5.39
N MET A 57 -0.17 3.16 -4.73
CA MET A 57 1.00 2.42 -4.27
C MET A 57 0.93 0.99 -4.80
N TRP A 58 1.85 0.64 -5.69
CA TRP A 58 1.96 -0.70 -6.27
C TRP A 58 3.31 -1.30 -5.86
N LEU A 59 3.26 -2.30 -4.99
CA LEU A 59 4.40 -3.03 -4.44
C LEU A 59 4.11 -4.54 -4.52
N VAL A 60 4.07 -5.06 -5.75
CA VAL A 60 3.78 -6.45 -6.10
C VAL A 60 5.08 -7.25 -6.19
N GLY A 61 5.13 -8.44 -5.58
CA GLY A 61 6.29 -9.31 -5.74
C GLY A 61 7.57 -8.69 -5.16
N GLN A 62 7.48 -8.04 -4.00
CA GLN A 62 8.59 -7.30 -3.39
C GLN A 62 9.17 -8.01 -2.17
N ASP A 63 8.85 -9.29 -2.00
CA ASP A 63 9.25 -10.12 -0.87
C ASP A 63 8.94 -9.48 0.50
N LEU A 64 7.91 -8.62 0.57
CA LEU A 64 7.53 -7.93 1.80
C LEU A 64 7.01 -8.94 2.82
N ASP A 65 7.62 -9.01 4.00
CA ASP A 65 7.36 -10.02 5.03
C ASP A 65 6.89 -9.41 6.37
N GLY A 66 6.57 -8.11 6.37
CA GLY A 66 5.95 -7.42 7.49
C GLY A 66 4.43 -7.62 7.59
N VAL A 67 3.73 -6.55 7.96
CA VAL A 67 2.28 -6.49 8.16
C VAL A 67 1.64 -5.48 7.21
N LEU A 68 0.32 -5.56 7.06
CA LEU A 68 -0.44 -4.51 6.38
C LEU A 68 -0.35 -3.21 7.19
N PRO A 69 0.13 -2.10 6.60
CA PRO A 69 0.50 -0.90 7.36
C PRO A 69 -0.71 -0.08 7.80
N PRO A 70 -1.02 0.05 9.12
CA PRO A 70 -2.03 1.01 9.58
C PRO A 70 -1.70 2.45 9.17
N ALA A 71 -0.42 2.76 8.95
CA ALA A 71 0.06 4.08 8.57
C ALA A 71 -0.44 4.57 7.19
N LEU A 72 -1.10 3.75 6.37
CA LEU A 72 -1.74 4.22 5.14
C LEU A 72 -2.74 5.35 5.38
N VAL A 73 -3.33 5.45 6.57
CA VAL A 73 -4.22 6.56 6.95
C VAL A 73 -3.55 7.93 6.91
N LYS A 74 -2.21 7.97 6.98
CA LYS A 74 -1.40 9.20 6.91
C LYS A 74 -1.24 9.70 5.46
N LEU A 75 -1.77 8.97 4.47
CA LEU A 75 -1.80 9.35 3.05
C LEU A 75 -3.25 9.70 2.64
N PRO A 76 -3.73 10.94 2.89
CA PRO A 76 -5.16 11.29 2.80
C PRO A 76 -5.73 11.30 1.37
N TYR A 77 -4.88 11.20 0.35
CA TYR A 77 -5.27 11.16 -1.07
C TYR A 77 -4.99 9.82 -1.72
N LEU A 78 -4.58 8.81 -0.95
CA LEU A 78 -4.36 7.46 -1.43
C LEU A 78 -5.69 6.82 -1.83
N LYS A 79 -5.74 6.31 -3.06
CA LYS A 79 -6.91 5.71 -3.68
C LYS A 79 -6.68 4.24 -4.00
N GLU A 80 -5.47 3.86 -4.38
CA GLU A 80 -5.19 2.51 -4.85
C GLU A 80 -3.99 1.92 -4.12
N VAL A 81 -4.17 0.69 -3.65
CA VAL A 81 -3.10 -0.08 -2.99
C VAL A 81 -3.07 -1.46 -3.59
N ASN A 82 -1.90 -1.84 -4.11
CA ASN A 82 -1.62 -3.19 -4.56
C ASN A 82 -0.37 -3.72 -3.85
N LEU A 83 -0.61 -4.65 -2.93
CA LEU A 83 0.40 -5.36 -2.14
C LEU A 83 0.36 -6.87 -2.44
N GLY A 84 -0.18 -7.27 -3.60
CA GLY A 84 -0.31 -8.67 -3.95
C GLY A 84 1.04 -9.36 -4.14
N GLN A 85 1.05 -10.70 -4.01
CA GLN A 85 2.25 -11.52 -4.21
C GLN A 85 3.41 -11.12 -3.29
N ASN A 86 3.13 -10.99 -2.00
CA ASN A 86 4.15 -10.79 -0.98
C ASN A 86 4.02 -11.87 0.10
N TYR A 87 4.75 -11.71 1.20
CA TYR A 87 4.70 -12.59 2.37
C TYR A 87 4.07 -11.90 3.59
N LEU A 88 3.26 -10.86 3.37
CA LEU A 88 2.66 -10.06 4.45
C LEU A 88 1.75 -10.93 5.30
N SER A 89 1.80 -10.71 6.61
CA SER A 89 1.09 -11.49 7.62
C SER A 89 0.15 -10.64 8.48
N GLY A 90 -0.67 -11.30 9.30
CA GLY A 90 -1.67 -10.66 10.15
C GLY A 90 -3.00 -10.39 9.45
N SER A 91 -3.78 -9.46 9.98
CA SER A 91 -5.13 -9.11 9.50
C SER A 91 -5.18 -7.72 8.85
N ILE A 92 -6.27 -7.41 8.16
CA ILE A 92 -6.53 -6.06 7.63
C ILE A 92 -6.69 -5.07 8.79
N PRO A 93 -5.95 -3.95 8.85
CA PRO A 93 -6.04 -2.98 9.95
C PRO A 93 -7.40 -2.28 10.04
N PHE A 94 -7.89 -2.02 11.26
CA PHE A 94 -9.13 -1.25 11.46
C PHE A 94 -8.97 0.21 11.04
N GLU A 95 -7.77 0.76 11.16
CA GLU A 95 -7.41 2.13 10.82
C GLU A 95 -7.77 2.46 9.36
N TRP A 96 -7.70 1.47 8.47
CA TRP A 96 -8.03 1.65 7.05
C TRP A 96 -9.46 2.12 6.81
N THR A 97 -10.37 1.96 7.78
CA THR A 97 -11.74 2.52 7.75
C THR A 97 -11.77 4.03 7.55
N SER A 98 -10.70 4.75 7.91
CA SER A 98 -10.57 6.20 7.73
C SER A 98 -10.00 6.63 6.37
N THR A 99 -9.60 5.66 5.54
CA THR A 99 -9.04 5.93 4.20
C THR A 99 -10.15 6.25 3.20
N LYS A 100 -9.74 6.74 2.03
CA LYS A 100 -10.62 6.94 0.86
C LYS A 100 -10.21 6.02 -0.29
N LEU A 101 -9.81 4.79 0.05
CA LEU A 101 -9.40 3.79 -0.94
C LEU A 101 -10.56 3.46 -1.88
N GLU A 102 -10.22 3.32 -3.15
CA GLU A 102 -11.10 2.95 -4.25
C GLU A 102 -10.79 1.50 -4.71
N SER A 103 -9.52 1.08 -4.62
CA SER A 103 -9.06 -0.26 -5.00
C SER A 103 -8.03 -0.82 -4.02
N LEU A 104 -8.22 -2.07 -3.62
CA LEU A 104 -7.36 -2.78 -2.69
C LEU A 104 -7.06 -4.21 -3.18
N VAL A 105 -5.78 -4.49 -3.45
CA VAL A 105 -5.30 -5.81 -3.90
C VAL A 105 -4.32 -6.37 -2.86
N LEU A 106 -4.71 -7.50 -2.24
CA LEU A 106 -3.97 -8.19 -1.18
C LEU A 106 -3.76 -9.68 -1.48
N SER A 107 -4.15 -10.16 -2.66
CA SER A 107 -4.07 -11.57 -3.04
C SER A 107 -2.64 -12.11 -2.96
N VAL A 108 -2.50 -13.42 -2.71
CA VAL A 108 -1.19 -14.08 -2.64
C VAL A 108 -0.30 -13.44 -1.56
N ASN A 109 -0.75 -13.54 -0.31
CA ASN A 109 -0.02 -13.16 0.91
C ASN A 109 -0.20 -14.24 1.99
N LYS A 110 0.41 -14.05 3.18
CA LYS A 110 0.24 -14.89 4.38
C LYS A 110 -0.74 -14.28 5.40
N LEU A 111 -1.69 -13.47 4.92
CA LEU A 111 -2.72 -12.85 5.76
C LEU A 111 -3.63 -13.92 6.37
N SER A 112 -4.15 -13.65 7.55
CA SER A 112 -5.00 -14.57 8.30
C SER A 112 -6.22 -13.86 8.91
N GLY A 113 -7.19 -14.66 9.34
CA GLY A 113 -8.48 -14.18 9.83
C GLY A 113 -9.48 -13.90 8.72
N PRO A 114 -10.68 -13.39 9.05
CA PRO A 114 -11.70 -13.06 8.06
C PRO A 114 -11.42 -11.71 7.38
N ILE A 115 -12.00 -11.51 6.20
CA ILE A 115 -12.14 -10.16 5.63
C ILE A 115 -13.08 -9.38 6.57
N PRO A 116 -12.62 -8.29 7.22
CA PRO A 116 -13.42 -7.65 8.24
C PRO A 116 -14.59 -6.84 7.66
N GLY A 117 -15.77 -6.97 8.27
CA GLY A 117 -16.97 -6.24 7.83
C GLY A 117 -16.84 -4.70 7.90
N TYR A 118 -15.94 -4.18 8.74
CA TYR A 118 -15.68 -2.74 8.82
C TYR A 118 -15.09 -2.14 7.54
N LEU A 119 -14.58 -2.95 6.59
CA LEU A 119 -14.23 -2.43 5.27
C LEU A 119 -15.42 -1.78 4.55
N GLY A 120 -16.65 -2.15 4.89
CA GLY A 120 -17.87 -1.49 4.41
C GLY A 120 -18.02 -0.02 4.85
N ILE A 121 -17.25 0.45 5.83
CA ILE A 121 -17.18 1.86 6.23
C ILE A 121 -16.48 2.69 5.15
N ILE A 122 -15.57 2.09 4.38
CA ILE A 122 -14.86 2.75 3.27
C ILE A 122 -15.80 2.80 2.06
N THR A 123 -16.75 3.73 2.08
CA THR A 123 -17.80 3.84 1.04
C THR A 123 -17.25 4.16 -0.36
N THR A 124 -15.98 4.55 -0.47
CA THR A 124 -15.26 4.75 -1.73
C THR A 124 -14.73 3.46 -2.34
N LEU A 125 -14.62 2.37 -1.58
CA LEU A 125 -13.98 1.13 -2.02
C LEU A 125 -14.88 0.41 -3.03
N ARG A 126 -14.38 0.25 -4.26
CA ARG A 126 -15.11 -0.37 -5.38
C ARG A 126 -14.55 -1.73 -5.77
N ALA A 127 -13.29 -1.99 -5.46
CA ALA A 127 -12.62 -3.23 -5.80
C ALA A 127 -11.79 -3.76 -4.62
N LEU A 128 -12.01 -5.03 -4.29
CA LEU A 128 -11.26 -5.77 -3.27
C LEU A 128 -10.86 -7.15 -3.81
N TYR A 129 -9.55 -7.42 -3.84
CA TYR A 129 -9.00 -8.71 -4.25
C TYR A 129 -8.20 -9.33 -3.11
N ALA A 130 -8.75 -10.36 -2.49
CA ALA A 130 -8.27 -10.92 -1.23
C ALA A 130 -8.45 -12.46 -1.23
N LEU A 131 -7.53 -13.20 -1.86
CA LEU A 131 -7.69 -14.64 -2.15
C LEU A 131 -7.21 -15.61 -1.05
N ASN A 132 -6.61 -15.12 0.05
CA ASN A 132 -5.95 -15.98 1.06
C ASN A 132 -6.49 -15.82 2.50
N PHE A 133 -7.71 -15.31 2.71
CA PHE A 133 -8.29 -15.25 4.05
C PHE A 133 -8.86 -16.62 4.42
N SER A 134 -8.11 -17.43 5.16
CA SER A 134 -8.64 -18.64 5.79
C SER A 134 -9.49 -18.28 7.00
N SER A 135 -10.68 -18.90 7.09
CA SER A 135 -11.59 -18.76 8.24
C SER A 135 -11.05 -19.46 9.49
#